data_AF-A0A183JJM7-F1
#
_entry.id   AF-A0A183JJM7-F1
#
_cell.length_a   1.000
_cell.length_b   1.000
_cell.length_c   1.000
_cell.angle_alpha   90.00
_cell.angle_beta   90.00
_cell.angle_gamma   90.00
#
_symmetry.space_group_name_H-M   'P 1'
#
loop_
_entity.id
_entity.type
_entity.pdbx_description
1 polymer ?
#
loop_
_entity_poly.entity_id
_entity_poly.type
_entity_poly.pdbx_seq_one_letter_code
_entity_poly.pdbx_strand_id
1 'polypeptide(L)'
;MVLRNKFQAVHDLLNGVGTTMESNWKGIKEAINSTCHEVLGHKKPHHKEWITVDTLDKIQERRNKEAAINTTQTRAEKAKAQAEYTEVNKLVKRSIRIDKRKYVEDLATKAERAARERNMRQ
;
A
#
# COMPACT_ATOMS: atom_id res chain seq x y z
N MET A 1 5.11 24.37 22.61
CA MET A 1 4.22 23.43 21.87
C MET A 1 4.11 22.16 22.70
N VAL A 2 2.92 21.83 23.21
CA VAL A 2 2.73 20.64 24.07
C VAL A 2 2.50 19.43 23.16
N LEU A 3 3.39 18.45 23.21
CA LEU A 3 3.25 17.19 22.48
C LEU A 3 2.13 16.35 23.12
N ARG A 4 0.99 16.22 22.43
CA ARG A 4 -0.09 15.29 22.85
C ARG A 4 0.20 13.89 22.32
N ASN A 5 0.22 12.90 23.22
CA ASN A 5 0.34 11.48 22.87
C ASN A 5 -1.04 10.93 22.43
N LYS A 6 -1.05 9.94 21.54
CA LYS A 6 -2.23 9.21 21.04
C LYS A 6 -3.17 8.75 22.15
N PHE A 7 -2.63 8.29 23.29
CA PHE A 7 -3.44 7.86 24.42
C PHE A 7 -4.26 9.00 25.05
N GLN A 8 -3.69 10.21 25.13
CA GLN A 8 -4.39 11.36 25.67
C GLN A 8 -5.54 11.80 24.76
N ALA A 9 -5.33 11.82 23.44
CA ALA A 9 -6.36 12.18 22.48
C ALA A 9 -7.54 11.20 22.48
N VAL A 10 -7.26 9.89 22.63
CA VAL A 10 -8.29 8.85 22.73
C VAL A 10 -9.06 8.97 24.05
N HIS A 11 -8.38 9.24 25.16
CA HIS A 11 -9.01 9.42 26.46
C HIS A 11 -9.94 10.64 26.49
N ASP A 12 -9.51 11.79 25.96
CA ASP A 12 -10.30 13.02 25.93
C ASP A 12 -11.59 12.84 25.09
N LEU A 13 -11.51 12.06 24.01
CA LEU A 13 -12.64 11.77 23.14
C LEU A 13 -13.65 10.79 23.77
N LEU A 14 -13.15 9.77 24.48
CA LEU A 14 -14.00 8.76 25.13
C LEU A 14 -14.83 9.32 26.30
N ASN A 15 -14.38 10.44 26.90
CA ASN A 15 -15.06 11.08 28.01
C ASN A 15 -16.05 12.19 27.57
N GLY A 16 -16.26 12.39 26.27
CA GLY A 16 -17.29 13.30 25.75
C GLY A 16 -18.69 12.72 25.97
N VAL A 17 -19.44 13.30 26.91
CA VAL A 17 -20.80 12.84 27.25
C VAL A 17 -21.78 13.17 26.10
N GLY A 18 -22.35 12.14 25.47
CA GLY A 18 -23.50 12.29 24.54
C GLY A 18 -23.42 11.60 23.17
N THR A 19 -22.39 10.80 22.91
CA THR A 19 -22.10 10.24 21.58
C THR A 19 -22.42 8.74 21.49
N THR A 20 -23.05 8.32 20.38
CA THR A 20 -23.35 6.90 20.10
C THR A 20 -22.06 6.10 19.94
N MET A 21 -22.08 4.79 20.25
CA MET A 21 -20.90 3.91 20.16
C MET A 21 -20.18 3.99 18.79
N GLU A 22 -20.94 4.13 17.71
CA GLU A 22 -20.43 4.29 16.35
C GLU A 22 -19.71 5.64 16.15
N SER A 23 -20.26 6.73 16.70
CA SER A 23 -19.61 8.03 16.65
C SER A 23 -18.34 8.09 17.51
N ASN A 24 -18.32 7.39 18.64
CA ASN A 24 -17.10 7.21 19.46
C ASN A 24 -16.03 6.43 18.70
N TRP A 25 -16.39 5.33 18.06
CA TRP A 25 -15.47 4.54 17.24
C TRP A 25 -14.90 5.35 16.07
N LYS A 26 -15.75 6.14 15.39
CA LYS A 26 -15.34 7.03 14.32
C LYS A 26 -14.35 8.08 14.82
N GLY A 27 -14.64 8.74 15.93
CA GLY A 27 -13.75 9.73 16.52
C GLY A 27 -12.39 9.14 16.90
N ILE A 28 -12.34 7.92 17.47
CA ILE A 28 -11.08 7.28 17.86
C ILE A 28 -10.21 7.02 16.63
N LYS A 29 -10.84 6.50 15.57
CA LYS A 29 -10.18 6.27 14.28
C LYS A 29 -9.62 7.56 13.70
N GLU A 30 -10.38 8.65 13.77
CA GLU A 30 -9.97 9.98 13.29
C GLU A 30 -8.84 10.59 14.13
N ALA A 31 -8.90 10.51 15.46
CA ALA A 31 -7.87 11.01 16.36
C ALA A 31 -6.53 10.28 16.17
N ILE A 32 -6.57 8.94 16.03
CA ILE A 32 -5.39 8.13 15.75
C ILE A 32 -4.81 8.49 14.39
N ASN A 33 -5.64 8.57 13.34
CA ASN A 33 -5.19 8.93 12.00
C ASN A 33 -4.58 10.34 11.98
N SER A 34 -5.20 11.31 12.64
CA SER A 34 -4.74 12.71 12.68
C SER A 34 -3.39 12.82 13.38
N THR A 35 -3.23 12.19 14.55
CA THR A 35 -1.96 12.19 15.29
C THR A 35 -0.86 11.48 14.50
N CYS A 36 -1.18 10.38 13.80
CA CYS A 36 -0.23 9.72 12.91
C CYS A 36 0.21 10.62 11.76
N HIS A 37 -0.70 11.37 11.13
CA HIS A 37 -0.36 12.31 10.07
C HIS A 37 0.48 13.48 10.57
N GLU A 38 0.18 14.04 11.74
CA GLU A 38 0.93 15.16 12.32
C GLU A 38 2.37 14.75 12.70
N VAL A 39 2.54 13.60 13.35
CA VAL A 39 3.84 13.16 13.87
C VAL A 39 4.69 12.47 12.81
N LEU A 40 4.09 11.61 11.97
CA LEU A 40 4.81 10.79 11.00
C LEU A 40 4.76 11.37 9.58
N GLY A 41 3.90 12.35 9.33
CA GLY A 41 3.64 12.88 7.99
C GLY A 41 2.91 11.88 7.10
N HIS A 42 2.49 12.34 5.91
CA HIS A 42 2.16 11.41 4.84
C HIS A 42 3.45 10.87 4.22
N LYS A 43 3.59 9.55 4.19
CA LYS A 43 4.59 8.92 3.31
C LYS A 43 4.27 9.40 1.89
N LYS A 44 5.15 10.21 1.31
CA LYS A 44 5.03 10.59 -0.10
C LYS A 44 4.83 9.29 -0.89
N PRO A 45 3.81 9.20 -1.76
CA PRO A 45 3.72 8.12 -2.70
C PRO A 45 4.85 8.32 -3.70
N HIS A 46 6.07 8.00 -3.26
CA HIS A 46 7.09 7.53 -4.16
C HIS A 46 6.50 6.24 -4.71
N HIS A 47 5.75 6.35 -5.81
CA HIS A 47 5.68 5.25 -6.72
C HIS A 47 7.14 4.86 -6.94
N LYS A 48 7.42 3.59 -6.71
CA LYS A 48 8.69 3.06 -7.12
C LYS A 48 8.65 3.18 -8.64
N GLU A 49 9.50 4.04 -9.23
CA GLU A 49 9.55 4.31 -10.67
C GLU A 49 9.60 3.04 -11.51
N TRP A 50 10.07 1.94 -10.90
CA TRP A 50 10.13 0.63 -11.53
C TRP A 50 8.81 -0.12 -11.67
N ILE A 51 7.74 0.23 -10.94
CA ILE A 51 6.45 -0.49 -11.03
C ILE A 51 5.70 -0.02 -12.28
N THR A 52 5.44 -0.95 -13.19
CA THR A 52 4.72 -0.67 -14.44
C THR A 52 3.21 -0.54 -14.22
N VAL A 53 2.53 0.12 -15.17
CA VAL A 53 1.06 0.23 -15.19
C VAL A 53 0.40 -1.16 -15.24
N ASP A 54 0.93 -2.09 -16.04
CA ASP A 54 0.45 -3.49 -16.10
C ASP A 54 0.52 -4.20 -14.73
N THR A 55 1.58 -3.96 -13.94
CA THR A 55 1.64 -4.48 -12.57
C THR A 55 0.61 -3.83 -11.65
N LEU A 56 0.33 -2.53 -11.81
CA LEU A 56 -0.71 -1.84 -11.04
C LEU A 56 -2.10 -2.38 -11.36
N ASP A 57 -2.41 -2.65 -12.63
CA ASP A 57 -3.68 -3.24 -13.05
C ASP A 57 -3.89 -4.63 -12.43
N LYS A 58 -2.84 -5.46 -12.42
CA LYS A 58 -2.87 -6.79 -11.76
C LYS A 58 -3.06 -6.68 -10.24
N ILE A 59 -2.48 -5.66 -9.60
CA ILE A 59 -2.70 -5.42 -8.17
C ILE A 59 -4.17 -5.04 -7.92
N GLN A 60 -4.75 -4.24 -8.80
CA GLN A 60 -6.15 -3.87 -8.70
C GLN A 60 -7.07 -5.07 -8.93
N GLU A 61 -6.77 -5.92 -9.91
CA GLU A 61 -7.48 -7.19 -10.13
C GLU A 61 -7.43 -8.08 -8.88
N ARG A 62 -6.26 -8.22 -8.25
CA ARG A 62 -6.11 -8.98 -7.00
C ARG A 62 -7.02 -8.45 -5.89
N ARG A 63 -7.10 -7.12 -5.74
CA ARG A 63 -7.99 -6.48 -4.75
C ARG A 63 -9.46 -6.78 -5.02
N ASN A 64 -9.86 -6.80 -6.28
CA ASN A 64 -11.23 -7.16 -6.67
C ASN A 64 -11.54 -8.62 -6.31
N LYS A 65 -10.60 -9.54 -6.51
CA LYS A 65 -10.73 -10.95 -6.08
C LYS A 65 -10.81 -11.09 -4.55
N GLU A 66 -10.03 -10.29 -3.82
CA GLU A 66 -10.09 -10.23 -2.35
C GLU A 66 -11.46 -9.73 -1.85
N ALA A 67 -12.01 -8.71 -2.51
CA ALA A 67 -13.36 -8.22 -2.22
C ALA A 67 -14.41 -9.31 -2.45
N ALA A 68 -14.31 -10.07 -3.56
CA ALA A 68 -15.22 -11.17 -3.84
C ALA A 68 -15.21 -12.25 -2.74
N ILE A 69 -14.04 -12.60 -2.21
CA ILE A 69 -13.92 -13.55 -1.08
C ILE A 69 -14.64 -13.04 0.17
N ASN A 70 -14.53 -11.73 0.45
CA ASN A 70 -15.14 -11.12 1.62
C ASN A 70 -16.66 -11.00 1.51
N THR A 71 -17.21 -10.91 0.29
CA THR A 71 -18.65 -10.79 0.05
C THR A 71 -19.37 -12.14 -0.08
N THR A 72 -18.67 -13.23 -0.40
CA THR A 72 -19.29 -14.56 -0.59
C THR A 72 -19.77 -15.18 0.72
N GLN A 73 -21.00 -15.70 0.72
CA GLN A 73 -21.63 -16.31 1.91
C GLN A 73 -21.46 -17.82 1.99
N THR A 74 -21.45 -18.53 0.85
CA THR A 74 -21.37 -19.99 0.85
C THR A 74 -19.92 -20.49 0.82
N ARG A 75 -19.68 -21.64 1.47
CA ARG A 75 -18.33 -22.22 1.57
C ARG A 75 -17.75 -22.64 0.21
N ALA A 76 -18.60 -23.11 -0.71
CA ALA A 76 -18.18 -23.55 -2.04
C ALA A 76 -17.75 -22.36 -2.92
N GLU A 77 -18.54 -21.28 -2.93
CA GLU A 77 -18.19 -20.05 -3.67
C GLU A 77 -16.93 -19.40 -3.11
N LYS A 78 -16.78 -19.38 -1.78
CA LYS A 78 -15.58 -18.87 -1.13
C LYS A 78 -14.33 -19.67 -1.52
N ALA A 79 -14.43 -21.00 -1.62
CA ALA A 79 -13.32 -21.85 -2.07
C ALA A 79 -12.93 -21.54 -3.53
N LYS A 80 -13.90 -21.32 -4.41
CA LYS A 80 -13.65 -20.92 -5.80
C LYS A 80 -12.99 -19.54 -5.89
N ALA A 81 -13.53 -18.54 -5.19
CA ALA A 81 -12.95 -17.19 -5.15
C ALA A 81 -11.52 -17.19 -4.58
N GLN A 82 -11.26 -18.03 -3.57
CA GLN A 82 -9.92 -18.21 -3.00
C GLN A 82 -8.92 -18.81 -4.02
N ALA A 83 -9.36 -19.76 -4.84
CA ALA A 83 -8.53 -20.32 -5.91
C ALA A 83 -8.16 -19.25 -6.94
N GLU A 84 -9.14 -18.45 -7.39
CA GLU A 84 -8.91 -17.34 -8.33
C GLU A 84 -7.95 -16.28 -7.75
N TYR A 85 -8.15 -15.86 -6.50
CA TYR A 85 -7.23 -14.95 -5.81
C TYR A 85 -5.80 -15.50 -5.76
N THR A 86 -5.65 -16.80 -5.53
CA THR A 86 -4.34 -17.45 -5.43
C THR A 86 -3.57 -17.35 -6.73
N GLU A 87 -4.23 -17.57 -7.87
CA GLU A 87 -3.60 -17.43 -9.20
C GLU A 87 -3.22 -15.97 -9.50
N VAL A 88 -4.14 -15.02 -9.30
CA VAL A 88 -3.84 -13.60 -9.53
C VAL A 88 -2.70 -13.11 -8.61
N ASN A 89 -2.67 -13.54 -7.34
CA ASN A 89 -1.60 -13.19 -6.41
C ASN A 89 -0.23 -13.73 -6.85
N LYS A 90 -0.16 -14.94 -7.45
CA LYS A 90 1.08 -15.46 -8.04
C LYS A 90 1.56 -14.58 -9.20
N LEU A 91 0.65 -14.14 -10.07
CA LEU A 91 0.96 -13.27 -11.20
C LEU A 91 1.47 -11.91 -10.75
N VAL A 92 0.80 -11.27 -9.77
CA VAL A 92 1.26 -10.00 -9.17
C VAL A 92 2.67 -10.15 -8.60
N LYS A 93 2.95 -11.22 -7.83
CA LYS A 93 4.29 -11.46 -7.30
C LYS A 93 5.33 -11.67 -8.39
N ARG A 94 4.96 -12.25 -9.53
CA ARG A 94 5.85 -12.44 -10.68
C ARG A 94 6.10 -11.12 -11.41
N SER A 95 5.07 -10.32 -11.69
CA SER A 95 5.23 -9.05 -12.41
C SER A 95 6.08 -8.06 -11.63
N ILE A 96 5.86 -7.94 -10.31
CA ILE A 96 6.68 -7.13 -9.40
C ILE A 96 8.17 -7.52 -9.47
N ARG A 97 8.48 -8.82 -9.55
CA ARG A 97 9.86 -9.30 -9.68
C ARG A 97 10.49 -8.95 -11.03
N ILE A 98 9.71 -9.03 -12.12
CA ILE A 98 10.15 -8.70 -13.47
C ILE A 98 10.42 -7.20 -13.58
N ASP A 99 9.47 -6.38 -13.13
CA ASP A 99 9.57 -4.92 -13.14
C ASP A 99 10.82 -4.43 -12.40
N LYS A 100 11.07 -4.98 -11.20
CA LYS A 100 12.27 -4.68 -10.44
C LYS A 100 13.56 -5.09 -11.17
N ARG A 101 13.57 -6.25 -11.82
CA ARG A 101 14.74 -6.73 -12.58
C ARG A 101 15.06 -5.81 -13.76
N LYS A 102 14.05 -5.50 -14.58
CA LYS A 102 14.18 -4.62 -15.74
C LYS A 102 14.73 -3.24 -15.35
N TYR A 103 14.24 -2.69 -14.25
CA TYR A 103 14.74 -1.41 -13.74
C TYR A 103 16.21 -1.46 -13.33
N VAL A 104 16.64 -2.52 -12.64
CA VAL A 104 18.05 -2.69 -12.26
C VAL A 104 18.93 -2.88 -13.49
N GLU A 105 18.47 -3.65 -14.48
CA GLU A 105 19.19 -3.84 -15.76
C GLU A 105 19.36 -2.52 -16.52
N ASP A 106 18.29 -1.72 -16.64
CA ASP A 106 18.33 -0.40 -17.30
C ASP A 106 19.29 0.57 -16.59
N LEU A 107 19.29 0.59 -15.25
CA LEU A 107 20.25 1.38 -14.47
C LEU A 107 21.70 0.93 -14.73
N ALA A 108 21.95 -0.37 -14.77
CA ALA A 108 23.28 -0.91 -15.05
C ALA A 108 23.76 -0.52 -16.46
N THR A 109 22.89 -0.65 -17.47
CA THR A 109 23.21 -0.26 -18.85
C THR A 109 23.48 1.25 -18.96
N LYS A 110 22.71 2.10 -18.26
CA LYS A 110 22.95 3.55 -18.21
C LYS A 110 24.29 3.89 -17.57
N ALA A 111 24.62 3.24 -16.45
CA ALA A 111 25.90 3.43 -15.77
C ALA A 111 27.10 3.01 -16.65
N GLU A 112 26.99 1.87 -17.32
CA GLU A 112 28.04 1.38 -18.24
C GLU A 112 28.27 2.37 -19.39
N ARG A 113 27.20 2.87 -20.02
CA ARG A 113 27.31 3.86 -21.10
C ARG A 113 28.00 5.14 -20.63
N ALA A 114 27.61 5.66 -19.45
CA ALA A 114 28.21 6.86 -18.88
C ALA A 114 29.72 6.67 -18.57
N ALA A 115 30.12 5.48 -18.12
CA ALA A 115 31.53 5.16 -17.90
C ALA A 115 32.32 5.13 -19.23
N ARG A 116 31.77 4.52 -20.29
CA ARG A 116 32.40 4.49 -21.63
C ARG A 116 32.54 5.89 -22.22
N GLU A 117 31.51 6.73 -22.13
CA GLU A 117 31.55 8.11 -22.66
C GLU A 117 32.54 9.01 -21.90
N ARG A 118 32.69 8.82 -20.58
CA ARG A 118 33.72 9.50 -19.79
C ARG A 118 35.14 9.10 -20.21
N ASN A 119 35.35 7.83 -20.57
CA ASN A 119 36.63 7.36 -21.09
C ASN A 119 36.96 7.89 -22.50
N MET A 120 35.98 8.38 -23.27
CA MET A 120 36.21 8.99 -24.60
C MET A 120 36.41 10.52 -24.57
N ARG A 121 36.30 11.16 -23.40
CA ARG A 121 36.49 12.62 -23.23
C ARG A 121 37.81 12.99 -22.54
N GLN A 122 38.65 11.99 -22.24
CA GLN A 122 40.06 12.18 -21.90
C GLN A 122 40.90 12.07 -23.17
#